data_AF-A0A2N2Q0S0-F1
#
_entry.id   AF-A0A2N2Q0S0-F1
#
_cell.length_a   1.000
_cell.length_b   1.000
_cell.length_c   1.000
_cell.angle_alpha   90.00
_cell.angle_beta   90.00
_cell.angle_gamma   90.00
#
_symmetry.space_group_name_H-M   'P 1'
#
loop_
_entity.id
_entity.type
_entity.pdbx_description
1 polymer ?
#
loop_
_entity_poly.entity_id
_entity_poly.type
_entity_poly.pdbx_seq_one_letter_code
_entity_poly.pdbx_strand_id
1 'polypeptide(L)'
;MDWGSLIGLLLAVAAILVGQSLEGGSLSSLLQPAAFIIVFFGTMGAVLLQTEFKHFILGLKVLGWILVPPKTDMQQVSRKINLWTMLARREG
;
A
#
# COMPACT_ATOMS: atom_id res chain seq x y z
N MET A 1 10.48 7.05 1.58
CA MET A 1 9.07 7.42 1.68
C MET A 1 8.75 8.25 0.46
N ASP A 2 7.83 7.76 -0.35
CA ASP A 2 7.46 8.45 -1.58
C ASP A 2 6.58 9.64 -1.20
N TRP A 3 6.91 10.83 -1.70
CA TRP A 3 6.12 12.05 -1.46
C TRP A 3 4.66 11.87 -1.87
N GLY A 4 4.39 11.02 -2.87
CA GLY A 4 3.03 10.64 -3.28
C GLY A 4 2.23 9.96 -2.17
N SER A 5 2.82 9.00 -1.44
CA SER A 5 2.14 8.32 -0.33
C SER A 5 1.78 9.29 0.79
N LEU A 6 2.66 10.25 1.09
CA LEU A 6 2.43 11.25 2.13
C LEU A 6 1.30 12.22 1.75
N ILE A 7 1.33 12.75 0.52
CA ILE A 7 0.29 13.67 0.02
C ILE A 7 -1.06 12.95 -0.07
N GLY A 8 -1.07 11.69 -0.55
CA GLY A 8 -2.28 10.88 -0.63
C GLY A 8 -2.93 10.66 0.74
N LEU A 9 -2.13 10.35 1.77
CA LEU A 9 -2.62 10.20 3.13
C LEU A 9 -3.23 11.50 3.67
N LEU A 10 -2.54 12.63 3.47
CA LEU A 10 -3.04 13.96 3.86
C LEU A 10 -4.36 14.31 3.19
N LEU A 11 -4.48 14.07 1.88
CA LEU A 11 -5.70 14.31 1.11
C LEU A 11 -6.86 13.44 1.60
N ALA A 12 -6.61 12.16 1.89
CA ALA A 12 -7.64 11.25 2.40
C ALA A 12 -8.20 11.73 3.74
N VAL A 13 -7.32 12.11 4.67
CA VAL A 13 -7.73 12.66 5.97
C VAL A 13 -8.48 13.97 5.81
N ALA A 14 -7.98 14.88 4.97
CA ALA A 14 -8.64 16.16 4.71
C ALA A 14 -10.04 15.98 4.10
N ALA A 15 -10.19 15.06 3.15
CA ALA A 15 -11.48 14.75 2.51
C ALA A 15 -12.51 14.24 3.53
N ILE A 16 -12.10 13.35 4.45
CA ILE A 16 -12.97 12.84 5.52
C ILE A 16 -13.41 13.97 6.46
N LEU A 17 -12.46 14.81 6.90
CA LEU A 17 -12.74 15.92 7.81
C LEU A 17 -13.67 16.96 7.18
N VAL A 18 -13.42 17.33 5.91
CA VAL A 18 -14.27 18.27 5.17
C VAL A 18 -15.65 17.68 4.94
N GLY A 19 -15.75 16.42 4.51
CA GLY A 19 -17.03 15.75 4.29
C GLY A 19 -17.90 15.73 5.55
N GLN A 20 -17.31 15.40 6.70
CA GLN A 20 -18.01 15.38 7.97
C GLN A 20 -18.40 16.79 8.47
N SER A 21 -17.55 17.80 8.23
CA SER A 21 -17.89 19.18 8.54
C SER A 21 -19.06 19.70 7.69
N LEU A 22 -19.21 19.23 6.45
CA LEU A 22 -20.33 19.59 5.57
C LEU A 22 -21.65 18.94 6.01
N GLU A 23 -21.59 17.73 6.58
CA GLU A 23 -22.75 17.04 7.15
C GLU A 23 -23.19 17.61 8.51
N GLY A 24 -22.42 18.53 9.10
CA GLY A 24 -22.69 19.10 10.43
C GLY A 24 -22.54 18.07 11.58
N GLY A 25 -21.88 16.95 11.31
CA GLY A 25 -21.66 15.87 12.27
C GLY A 25 -20.58 16.20 13.31
N SER A 26 -20.70 15.65 14.51
CA SER A 26 -19.62 15.71 15.50
C SER A 26 -18.51 14.70 15.15
N LEU A 27 -17.25 15.08 15.40
CA LEU A 27 -16.10 14.18 15.24
C LEU A 27 -16.23 12.88 16.04
N SER A 28 -17.01 12.88 17.12
CA SER A 28 -17.31 11.69 17.92
C SER A 28 -18.10 10.64 17.14
N SER A 29 -18.90 11.05 16.16
CA SER A 29 -19.73 10.15 15.35
C SER A 29 -18.92 9.33 14.34
N LEU A 30 -17.71 9.77 13.97
CA LEU A 30 -16.79 8.97 13.15
C LEU A 30 -16.23 7.77 13.92
N LEU A 31 -16.02 7.92 15.23
CA LEU A 31 -15.40 6.89 16.07
C LEU A 31 -16.45 5.98 16.67
N GLN A 32 -17.16 5.24 15.81
CA GLN A 32 -18.10 4.19 16.23
C GLN A 32 -17.38 2.83 16.27
N PRO A 33 -17.15 2.24 17.46
CA PRO A 33 -16.44 0.97 17.58
C PRO A 33 -17.12 -0.17 16.81
N ALA A 34 -18.46 -0.19 16.79
CA ALA A 34 -19.23 -1.20 16.07
C ALA A 34 -19.01 -1.10 14.55
N ALA A 35 -19.12 0.10 13.97
CA ALA A 35 -18.89 0.32 12.55
C ALA A 35 -17.45 -0.05 12.15
N PHE A 36 -16.47 0.30 12.99
CA PHE A 36 -15.08 -0.07 12.78
C PHE A 36 -14.88 -1.60 12.73
N ILE A 37 -15.42 -2.33 13.71
CA ILE A 37 -15.31 -3.80 13.76
C ILE A 37 -15.92 -4.44 12.50
N ILE A 38 -17.13 -4.02 12.10
CA ILE A 38 -17.82 -4.58 10.94
C ILE A 38 -17.00 -4.36 9.67
N VAL A 39 -16.55 -3.13 9.42
CA VAL A 39 -15.79 -2.80 8.20
C VAL A 39 -14.42 -3.46 8.20
N PHE A 40 -13.71 -3.43 9.33
CA PHE A 40 -12.37 -4.00 9.44
C PHE A 40 -12.39 -5.52 9.23
N PHE A 41 -13.18 -6.25 10.02
CA PHE A 41 -13.25 -7.72 9.91
C PHE A 41 -13.98 -8.16 8.64
N GLY A 42 -14.98 -7.42 8.17
CA GLY A 42 -15.65 -7.69 6.91
C GLY A 42 -14.70 -7.61 5.72
N THR A 43 -13.86 -6.57 5.66
CA THR A 43 -12.86 -6.41 4.59
C THR A 43 -11.76 -7.47 4.70
N MET A 44 -11.26 -7.75 5.91
CA MET A 44 -10.31 -8.84 6.14
C MET A 44 -10.86 -10.20 5.69
N GLY A 45 -12.10 -10.50 6.04
CA GLY A 45 -12.79 -11.73 5.64
C GLY A 45 -12.98 -11.83 4.13
N ALA A 46 -13.41 -10.75 3.49
CA ALA A 46 -13.56 -10.70 2.03
C ALA A 46 -12.23 -10.93 1.31
N VAL A 47 -11.14 -10.31 1.76
CA VAL A 47 -9.79 -10.51 1.20
C VAL A 47 -9.29 -11.93 1.44
N LEU A 48 -9.52 -12.51 2.61
CA LEU A 48 -9.16 -13.92 2.88
C LEU A 48 -9.95 -14.91 2.01
N LEU A 49 -11.18 -14.58 1.65
CA LEU A 49 -12.01 -15.41 0.76
C LEU A 49 -11.56 -15.26 -0.70
N GLN A 50 -11.16 -14.05 -1.09
CA GLN A 50 -10.69 -13.73 -2.44
C GLN A 50 -9.26 -14.24 -2.73
N THR A 51 -8.39 -14.30 -1.73
CA THR A 51 -6.95 -14.52 -1.91
C THR A 51 -6.49 -15.80 -1.22
N GLU A 52 -5.56 -16.55 -1.82
CA GLU A 52 -4.96 -17.68 -1.12
C GLU A 52 -4.25 -17.25 0.17
N PHE A 53 -4.32 -18.09 1.20
CA PHE A 53 -3.77 -17.80 2.53
C PHE A 53 -2.29 -17.40 2.52
N LYS A 54 -1.48 -18.00 1.62
CA LYS A 54 -0.06 -17.67 1.47
C LYS A 54 0.15 -16.23 1.00
N HIS A 55 -0.67 -15.75 0.06
CA HIS A 55 -0.60 -14.40 -0.48
C HIS A 55 -1.09 -13.37 0.56
N PHE A 56 -2.11 -13.71 1.35
CA PHE A 56 -2.56 -12.86 2.46
C PHE A 56 -1.43 -12.62 3.49
N ILE A 57 -0.75 -13.68 3.92
CA ILE A 57 0.40 -13.56 4.85
C ILE A 57 1.52 -12.73 4.24
N LEU A 58 1.83 -12.94 2.96
CA LEU A 58 2.84 -12.15 2.27
C LEU A 58 2.47 -10.66 2.26
N GLY A 59 1.22 -10.33 1.94
CA GLY A 59 0.68 -8.97 1.99
C GLY A 59 0.87 -8.32 3.36
N LEU A 60 0.58 -9.05 4.44
CA LEU A 60 0.83 -8.58 5.81
C LEU A 60 2.31 -8.35 6.10
N LYS A 61 3.21 -9.22 5.62
CA LYS A 61 4.66 -9.08 5.81
C LYS A 61 5.23 -7.85 5.11
N VAL A 62 4.66 -7.45 3.98
CA VAL A 62 5.14 -6.33 3.17
C VAL A 62 4.34 -5.03 3.37
N LEU A 63 3.40 -4.98 4.32
CA LEU A 63 2.60 -3.79 4.62
C LEU A 63 3.46 -2.53 4.85
N GLY A 64 4.62 -2.68 5.49
CA GLY A 64 5.56 -1.58 5.72
C GLY A 64 6.11 -0.94 4.44
N TRP A 65 6.03 -1.63 3.30
CA TRP A 65 6.48 -1.09 2.01
C TRP A 65 5.62 0.09 1.52
N ILE A 66 4.41 0.26 2.05
CA ILE A 66 3.55 1.43 1.76
C ILE A 66 4.27 2.74 2.14
N LEU A 67 5.02 2.73 3.25
CA LEU A 67 5.77 3.89 3.74
C LEU A 67 7.24 3.87 3.28
N VAL A 68 7.84 2.68 3.26
CA VAL A 68 9.25 2.50 2.89
C VAL A 68 9.36 1.41 1.83
N PRO A 69 9.13 1.76 0.55
CA PRO A 69 9.27 0.79 -0.52
C PRO A 69 10.73 0.32 -0.63
N PRO A 70 10.97 -0.92 -1.07
CA PRO A 70 12.31 -1.42 -1.29
C PRO A 70 13.02 -0.56 -2.34
N LYS A 71 14.23 -0.10 -2.02
CA LYS A 71 15.05 0.67 -2.95
C LYS A 71 15.46 -0.22 -4.11
N THR A 72 14.97 0.08 -5.32
CA THR A 72 15.40 -0.62 -6.52
C THR A 72 16.35 0.28 -7.31
N ASP A 73 17.63 -0.10 -7.39
CA ASP A 73 18.62 0.63 -8.18
C ASP A 73 18.54 0.21 -9.65
N MET A 74 17.71 0.92 -10.41
CA MET A 74 17.52 0.71 -11.85
C MET A 74 18.84 0.85 -12.65
N GLN A 75 19.77 1.69 -12.19
CA GLN A 75 21.06 1.90 -12.85
C GLN A 75 21.99 0.70 -12.66
N GLN A 76 21.99 0.08 -11.48
CA GLN A 76 22.69 -1.19 -11.26
C GLN A 76 22.07 -2.33 -12.07
N VAL A 77 20.74 -2.41 -12.14
CA VAL A 77 20.05 -3.42 -12.93
C VAL A 77 20.40 -3.26 -14.42
N SER A 78 20.34 -2.04 -14.96
CA SER A 78 20.71 -1.76 -16.35
C SER A 78 22.16 -2.14 -16.66
N ARG A 79 23.11 -1.79 -15.77
CA ARG A 79 24.52 -2.19 -15.91
C ARG A 79 24.71 -3.70 -15.95
N LYS A 80 24.03 -4.44 -15.06
CA LYS A 80 24.08 -5.91 -15.04
C LYS A 80 23.52 -6.51 -16.33
N ILE A 81 22.38 -6.02 -16.81
CA ILE A 81 21.78 -6.48 -18.07
C ILE A 81 22.72 -6.26 -19.26
N ASN A 82 23.33 -5.07 -19.35
CA ASN A 82 24.30 -4.76 -20.40
C ASN A 82 25.53 -5.68 -20.34
N LEU A 83 26.06 -5.92 -19.13
CA LEU A 83 27.18 -6.85 -18.91
C LEU A 83 26.83 -8.27 -19.36
N TRP A 84 25.66 -8.79 -18.97
CA TRP A 84 25.23 -10.12 -19.38
C TRP A 84 25.01 -10.22 -20.90
N THR A 85 24.49 -9.16 -21.52
CA THR A 85 24.32 -9.11 -22.98
C THR A 85 25.67 -9.13 -23.70
N MET A 86 26.68 -8.43 -23.16
CA MET A 86 28.05 -8.47 -23.71
C MET A 86 28.71 -9.83 -23.52
N LEU A 87 28.52 -10.46 -22.36
CA LEU A 87 29.03 -11.82 -22.07
C LEU A 87 28.39 -12.86 -23.01
N ALA A 88 27.05 -12.90 -23.09
CA ALA A 88 26.34 -13.82 -23.99
C ALA A 88 26.72 -13.59 -25.47
N ARG A 89 26.94 -12.33 -25.88
CA ARG A 89 27.43 -12.05 -27.24
C ARG A 89 28.85 -12.54 -27.52
N ARG A 90 29.72 -12.60 -26.51
CA ARG A 90 31.11 -13.04 -26.67
C ARG A 90 31.27 -14.55 -26.50
N GLU A 91 30.51 -15.15 -25.58
CA GLU A 91 30.70 -16.54 -25.15
C GLU A 91 29.63 -17.50 -25.69
N GLY A 92 28.51 -16.99 -26.22
CA GLY A 92 27.36 -17.79 -26.71
C GLY A 92 26.32 -18.03 -25.63
#